data_AF-A0A2R8AFD1-F1
#
_entry.id   AF-A0A2R8AFD1-F1
#
_cell.length_a   1.000
_cell.length_b   1.000
_cell.length_c   1.000
_cell.angle_alpha   90.00
_cell.angle_beta   90.00
_cell.angle_gamma   90.00
#
_symmetry.space_group_name_H-M   'P 1'
#
loop_
_entity.id
_entity.type
_entity.pdbx_description
1 polymer ?
#
loop_
_entity_poly.entity_id
_entity_poly.type
_entity_poly.pdbx_seq_one_letter_code
_entity_poly.pdbx_strand_id
1 'polypeptide(L)'
;MMEDKEILRARDFWGALVLLAVSVFFLWRTFDIPLFGDNRAGVSTASWYNSAAIVPLGIFSALLILSIVLLIIAIRDGGAARALSAVGIGWDQAEALRFTTIGVILFFYVAGLVPRVDFIACSGLLITALTFGFHKGLPERMILSAAAVAVCGLYALVMHLSQSEWGAHDDDIITLAMWAIMTAVVVLNARGDRVLKAVPVIALIAPVLLVCAMAFGFRQNVPNRGGILFKQIEYHYYVTLRPIWRS
;
A
#
# COMPACT_ATOMS: atom_id res chain seq x y z
N MET A 1 -11.83 9.64 -32.15
CA MET A 1 -12.97 8.90 -31.55
C MET A 1 -12.89 7.38 -31.79
N MET A 2 -12.81 6.87 -33.03
CA MET A 2 -12.57 5.43 -33.26
C MET A 2 -11.13 5.02 -32.89
N GLU A 3 -10.14 5.82 -33.28
CA GLU A 3 -8.73 5.56 -33.00
C GLU A 3 -8.41 5.55 -31.49
N ASP A 4 -9.02 6.45 -30.71
CA ASP A 4 -8.89 6.47 -29.24
C ASP A 4 -9.45 5.21 -28.59
N LYS A 5 -10.59 4.72 -29.08
CA LYS A 5 -11.21 3.48 -28.58
C LYS A 5 -10.32 2.28 -28.88
N GLU A 6 -9.75 2.23 -30.06
CA GLU A 6 -8.87 1.14 -30.49
C GLU A 6 -7.54 1.12 -29.70
N ILE A 7 -6.97 2.29 -29.39
CA ILE A 7 -5.80 2.42 -28.51
C ILE A 7 -6.14 1.95 -27.09
N LEU A 8 -7.30 2.35 -26.56
CA LEU A 8 -7.77 1.87 -25.26
C LEU A 8 -7.92 0.34 -25.23
N ARG A 9 -8.41 -0.28 -26.31
CA ARG A 9 -8.52 -1.75 -26.40
C ARG A 9 -7.18 -2.46 -26.49
N ALA A 10 -6.18 -1.88 -27.13
CA ALA A 10 -4.82 -2.40 -27.11
C ALA A 10 -4.20 -2.33 -25.69
N ARG A 11 -4.48 -1.25 -24.95
CA ARG A 11 -4.07 -1.10 -23.55
C ARG A 11 -4.80 -2.07 -22.62
N ASP A 12 -6.11 -2.27 -22.83
CA ASP A 12 -6.91 -3.26 -22.09
C ASP A 12 -6.35 -4.68 -22.29
N PHE A 13 -5.88 -5.02 -23.49
CA PHE A 13 -5.26 -6.32 -23.77
C PHE A 13 -4.01 -6.56 -22.89
N TRP A 14 -3.06 -5.61 -22.90
CA TRP A 14 -1.85 -5.71 -22.07
C TRP A 14 -2.18 -5.67 -20.57
N GLY A 15 -3.08 -4.77 -20.17
CA GLY A 15 -3.53 -4.66 -18.78
C GLY A 15 -4.18 -5.95 -18.28
N ALA A 16 -5.03 -6.57 -19.09
CA ALA A 16 -5.67 -7.84 -18.77
C ALA A 16 -4.65 -8.98 -18.63
N LEU A 17 -3.62 -9.05 -19.49
CA LEU A 17 -2.56 -10.06 -19.37
C LEU A 17 -1.76 -9.91 -18.06
N VAL A 18 -1.39 -8.68 -17.70
CA VAL A 18 -0.69 -8.41 -16.44
C VAL A 18 -1.58 -8.77 -15.24
N LEU A 19 -2.84 -8.33 -15.24
CA LEU A 19 -3.79 -8.65 -14.18
C LEU A 19 -4.02 -10.16 -14.05
N LEU A 20 -4.10 -10.88 -15.16
CA LEU A 20 -4.24 -12.33 -15.18
C LEU A 20 -3.02 -12.99 -14.54
N ALA A 21 -1.80 -12.62 -14.97
CA ALA A 21 -0.56 -13.17 -14.41
C ALA A 21 -0.43 -12.91 -12.91
N VAL A 22 -0.70 -11.67 -12.47
CA VAL A 22 -0.66 -11.26 -11.06
C VAL A 22 -1.70 -12.01 -10.24
N SER A 23 -2.94 -12.12 -10.75
CA SER A 23 -4.02 -12.81 -10.04
C SER A 23 -3.72 -14.30 -9.88
N VAL A 24 -3.21 -14.96 -10.93
CA VAL A 24 -2.79 -16.38 -10.86
C VAL A 24 -1.65 -16.56 -9.85
N PHE A 25 -0.63 -15.70 -9.89
CA PHE A 25 0.49 -15.77 -8.95
C PHE A 25 0.03 -15.64 -7.49
N PHE A 26 -0.80 -14.64 -7.19
CA PHE A 26 -1.27 -14.44 -5.82
C PHE A 26 -2.28 -15.49 -5.37
N LEU A 27 -3.14 -15.99 -6.25
CA LEU A 27 -4.00 -17.13 -5.92
C LEU A 27 -3.16 -18.37 -5.58
N TRP A 28 -2.16 -18.67 -6.40
CA TRP A 28 -1.22 -19.76 -6.12
C TRP A 28 -0.54 -19.61 -4.76
N ARG A 29 0.01 -18.43 -4.45
CA ARG A 29 0.59 -18.14 -3.13
C ARG A 29 -0.40 -18.20 -1.98
N THR A 30 -1.66 -17.85 -2.23
CA THR A 30 -2.69 -17.88 -1.20
C THR A 30 -3.08 -19.31 -0.82
N PHE A 31 -2.97 -20.26 -1.75
CA PHE A 31 -3.20 -21.68 -1.44
C PHE A 31 -2.15 -22.28 -0.50
N ASP A 32 -0.99 -21.64 -0.33
CA ASP A 32 0.01 -22.03 0.68
C ASP A 32 -0.45 -21.69 2.12
N ILE A 33 -1.48 -20.86 2.29
CA ILE A 33 -2.02 -20.45 3.58
C ILE A 33 -3.17 -21.40 3.97
N PRO A 34 -3.14 -22.00 5.17
CA PRO A 34 -4.19 -22.93 5.61
C PRO A 34 -5.55 -22.23 5.71
N LEU A 35 -6.51 -22.69 4.90
CA LEU A 35 -7.85 -22.09 4.78
C LEU A 35 -8.80 -22.50 5.91
N PHE A 36 -8.63 -23.73 6.40
CA PHE A 36 -9.41 -24.35 7.45
C PHE A 36 -8.45 -24.73 8.57
N GLY A 37 -8.65 -24.13 9.75
CA GLY A 37 -7.61 -23.93 10.76
C GLY A 37 -6.92 -25.20 11.25
N ASP A 38 -5.60 -25.11 11.38
CA ASP A 38 -4.83 -25.95 12.28
C ASP A 38 -4.73 -25.28 13.66
N ASN A 39 -4.93 -26.07 14.72
CA ASN A 39 -4.61 -25.71 16.10
C ASN A 39 -3.11 -25.43 16.21
N ARG A 40 -2.71 -24.16 16.13
CA ARG A 40 -1.36 -23.75 16.52
C ARG A 40 -1.39 -23.24 17.95
N ALA A 41 -0.59 -23.89 18.81
CA ALA A 41 -0.34 -23.50 20.21
C ALA A 41 -1.50 -23.69 21.23
N GLY A 42 -2.39 -24.67 21.03
CA GLY A 42 -3.28 -25.15 22.10
C GLY A 42 -4.41 -24.20 22.55
N VAL A 43 -4.70 -23.14 21.79
CA VAL A 43 -5.81 -22.22 22.06
C VAL A 43 -6.79 -22.25 20.89
N SER A 44 -8.04 -22.62 21.15
CA SER A 44 -9.13 -22.59 20.18
C SER A 44 -9.61 -21.14 19.97
N THR A 45 -8.83 -20.33 19.26
CA THR A 45 -9.32 -19.04 18.77
C THR A 45 -10.30 -19.26 17.61
N ALA A 46 -11.42 -18.53 17.61
CA ALA A 46 -12.55 -18.69 16.71
C ALA A 46 -12.15 -18.88 15.23
N SER A 47 -12.51 -20.03 14.67
CA SER A 47 -12.10 -20.52 13.34
C SER A 47 -12.53 -19.65 12.16
N TRP A 48 -13.58 -18.82 12.31
CA TRP A 48 -14.18 -18.04 11.24
C TRP A 48 -13.52 -16.69 10.96
N TYR A 49 -12.70 -16.18 11.90
CA TYR A 49 -11.94 -14.92 11.74
C TYR A 49 -10.47 -15.12 11.38
N ASN A 50 -10.01 -16.38 11.30
CA ASN A 50 -8.58 -16.71 11.28
C ASN A 50 -8.02 -17.07 9.89
N SER A 51 -8.85 -17.07 8.86
CA SER A 51 -8.39 -17.40 7.52
C SER A 51 -7.97 -16.12 6.80
N ALA A 52 -6.76 -15.64 7.12
CA ALA A 52 -6.11 -14.50 6.46
C ALA A 52 -6.05 -14.65 4.92
N ALA A 53 -6.30 -15.86 4.41
CA ALA A 53 -6.37 -16.20 3.00
C ALA A 53 -7.72 -15.94 2.33
N ILE A 54 -8.85 -15.88 3.05
CA ILE A 54 -10.18 -15.68 2.43
C ILE A 54 -10.23 -14.35 1.67
N VAL A 55 -9.68 -13.28 2.24
CA VAL A 55 -9.69 -11.95 1.62
C VAL A 55 -8.84 -11.92 0.35
N PRO A 56 -7.56 -12.35 0.37
CA PRO A 56 -6.78 -12.52 -0.86
C PRO A 56 -7.47 -13.42 -1.90
N LEU A 57 -8.03 -14.58 -1.51
CA LEU A 57 -8.75 -15.45 -2.44
C LEU A 57 -9.90 -14.73 -3.13
N GLY A 58 -10.74 -14.02 -2.38
CA GLY A 58 -11.87 -13.27 -2.93
C GLY A 58 -11.43 -12.19 -3.90
N ILE A 59 -10.45 -11.36 -3.50
CA ILE A 59 -9.95 -10.25 -4.32
C ILE A 59 -9.30 -10.78 -5.61
N PHE A 60 -8.36 -11.73 -5.50
CA PHE A 60 -7.62 -12.22 -6.67
C PHE A 60 -8.49 -13.12 -7.57
N SER A 61 -9.52 -13.79 -7.05
CA SER A 61 -10.48 -14.50 -7.90
C SER A 61 -11.36 -13.52 -8.69
N ALA A 62 -11.85 -12.45 -8.06
CA ALA A 62 -12.62 -11.42 -8.75
C ALA A 62 -11.77 -10.70 -9.82
N LEU A 63 -10.51 -10.38 -9.50
CA LEU A 63 -9.55 -9.82 -10.46
C LEU A 63 -9.26 -10.78 -11.61
N LEU A 64 -9.10 -12.08 -11.34
CA LEU A 64 -8.91 -13.09 -12.38
C LEU A 64 -10.09 -13.12 -13.34
N ILE A 65 -11.33 -13.19 -12.82
CA ILE A 65 -12.55 -13.17 -13.63
C ILE A 65 -12.62 -11.89 -14.48
N LEU A 66 -12.40 -10.73 -13.85
CA LEU A 66 -12.41 -9.45 -14.54
C LEU A 66 -11.35 -9.40 -15.66
N SER A 67 -10.14 -9.88 -15.39
CA SER A 67 -9.05 -9.91 -16.37
C SER A 67 -9.39 -10.78 -17.57
N ILE A 68 -10.04 -11.94 -17.36
CA ILE A 68 -10.52 -12.81 -18.44
C ILE A 68 -11.59 -12.09 -19.27
N VAL A 69 -12.55 -11.43 -18.63
CA VAL A 69 -13.60 -10.67 -19.32
C VAL A 69 -12.99 -9.55 -20.18
N LEU A 70 -12.06 -8.76 -19.61
CA LEU A 70 -11.37 -7.69 -20.34
C LEU A 70 -10.57 -8.25 -21.52
N LEU A 71 -9.87 -9.37 -21.34
CA LEU A 71 -9.11 -10.02 -22.39
C LEU A 71 -10.01 -10.48 -23.54
N ILE A 72 -11.15 -11.11 -23.23
CA ILE A 72 -12.13 -11.55 -24.23
C ILE A 72 -12.67 -10.36 -25.03
N ILE A 73 -13.03 -9.26 -24.35
CA ILE A 73 -13.53 -8.04 -25.01
C ILE A 73 -12.43 -7.45 -25.89
N ALA A 74 -11.21 -7.31 -25.38
CA ALA A 74 -10.09 -6.74 -26.13
C ALA A 74 -9.73 -7.57 -27.37
N ILE A 75 -9.76 -8.91 -27.29
CA ILE A 75 -9.53 -9.78 -28.45
C ILE A 75 -10.65 -9.64 -29.49
N ARG A 76 -11.92 -9.66 -29.05
CA ARG A 76 -13.08 -9.54 -29.94
C ARG A 76 -13.13 -8.19 -30.67
N ASP A 77 -12.72 -7.12 -30.00
CA ASP A 77 -12.64 -5.77 -30.56
C ASP A 77 -11.37 -5.55 -31.43
N GLY A 78 -10.56 -6.59 -31.69
CA GLY A 78 -9.35 -6.49 -32.52
C GLY A 78 -8.13 -5.87 -31.81
N GLY A 79 -8.22 -5.62 -30.50
CA GLY A 79 -7.15 -5.06 -29.68
C GLY A 79 -5.87 -5.89 -29.68
N ALA A 80 -5.96 -7.21 -29.81
CA ALA A 80 -4.78 -8.11 -29.87
C ALA A 80 -3.91 -7.87 -31.12
N ALA A 81 -4.52 -7.67 -32.28
CA ALA A 81 -3.79 -7.44 -33.54
C ALA A 81 -3.04 -6.10 -33.51
N ARG A 82 -3.57 -5.10 -32.80
CA ARG A 82 -2.96 -3.76 -32.68
C ARG A 82 -2.03 -3.61 -31.49
N ALA A 83 -2.28 -4.32 -30.39
CA ALA A 83 -1.36 -4.42 -29.26
C ALA A 83 0.00 -5.03 -29.65
N LEU A 84 -0.01 -5.93 -30.64
CA LEU A 84 1.18 -6.53 -31.23
C LEU A 84 1.78 -5.71 -32.39
N SER A 85 1.18 -4.57 -32.76
CA SER A 85 1.77 -3.64 -33.72
C SER A 85 2.53 -2.52 -32.99
N ALA A 86 3.50 -1.90 -33.66
CA ALA A 86 4.40 -0.89 -33.09
C ALA A 86 3.68 0.36 -32.49
N VAL A 87 2.39 0.52 -32.75
CA VAL A 87 1.54 1.61 -32.26
C VAL A 87 0.85 1.28 -30.92
N GLY A 88 0.86 0.01 -30.50
CA GLY A 88 0.07 -0.47 -29.34
C GLY A 88 0.56 -0.05 -27.95
N ILE A 89 1.79 0.45 -27.83
CA ILE A 89 2.39 0.81 -26.52
C ILE A 89 2.21 2.30 -26.18
N GLY A 90 1.97 3.17 -27.18
CA GLY A 90 1.56 4.57 -26.98
C GLY A 90 2.29 5.28 -25.83
N TRP A 91 3.62 5.38 -25.92
CA TRP A 91 4.46 5.88 -24.82
C TRP A 91 4.18 7.35 -24.50
N ASP A 92 3.58 7.61 -23.34
CA ASP A 92 3.42 8.95 -22.78
C ASP A 92 4.40 9.14 -21.61
N GLN A 93 5.28 10.13 -21.73
CA GLN A 93 6.26 10.44 -20.70
C GLN A 93 5.62 10.85 -19.37
N ALA A 94 4.48 11.55 -19.41
CA ALA A 94 3.76 11.95 -18.20
C ALA A 94 3.13 10.75 -17.50
N GLU A 95 2.56 9.83 -18.29
CA GLU A 95 2.02 8.57 -17.78
C GLU A 95 3.13 7.67 -17.22
N ALA A 96 4.25 7.54 -17.94
CA ALA A 96 5.40 6.76 -17.50
C ALA A 96 5.94 7.29 -16.17
N LEU A 97 6.12 8.62 -16.04
CA LEU A 97 6.57 9.23 -14.79
C LEU A 97 5.60 8.95 -13.64
N ARG A 98 4.29 9.12 -13.87
CA ARG A 98 3.26 8.84 -12.87
C ARG A 98 3.29 7.38 -12.44
N PHE A 99 3.40 6.45 -13.38
CA PHE A 99 3.45 5.02 -13.10
C PHE A 99 4.73 4.65 -12.34
N THR A 100 5.89 5.14 -12.76
CA THR A 100 7.18 4.89 -12.10
C THR A 100 7.19 5.44 -10.69
N THR A 101 6.71 6.67 -10.45
CA THR A 101 6.69 7.27 -9.11
C THR A 101 5.75 6.52 -8.16
N ILE A 102 4.58 6.06 -8.62
CA ILE A 102 3.70 5.17 -7.85
C ILE A 102 4.41 3.85 -7.55
N GLY A 103 5.03 3.23 -8.56
CA GLY A 103 5.76 1.97 -8.41
C GLY A 103 6.87 2.06 -7.37
N VAL A 104 7.67 3.14 -7.40
CA VAL A 104 8.72 3.42 -6.41
C VAL A 104 8.14 3.57 -5.01
N ILE A 105 7.08 4.37 -4.84
CA ILE A 105 6.42 4.57 -3.54
C ILE A 105 5.93 3.22 -2.99
N LEU A 106 5.21 2.44 -3.80
CA LEU A 106 4.64 1.17 -3.36
C LEU A 106 5.71 0.12 -3.07
N PHE A 107 6.75 0.04 -3.89
CA PHE A 107 7.87 -0.88 -3.65
C PHE A 107 8.56 -0.59 -2.32
N PHE A 108 8.98 0.65 -2.08
CA PHE A 108 9.67 1.00 -0.84
C PHE A 108 8.75 0.96 0.38
N TYR A 109 7.47 1.30 0.22
CA TYR A 109 6.49 1.12 1.30
C TYR A 109 6.34 -0.35 1.68
N VAL A 110 6.01 -1.23 0.73
CA VAL A 110 5.71 -2.65 1.01
C VAL A 110 6.97 -3.42 1.40
N ALA A 111 8.04 -3.32 0.62
CA ALA A 111 9.25 -4.12 0.81
C ALA A 111 10.21 -3.51 1.84
N GLY A 112 10.25 -2.17 1.95
CA GLY A 112 11.14 -1.42 2.82
C GLY A 112 10.52 -1.13 4.18
N LEU A 113 9.43 -0.35 4.19
CA LEU A 113 8.91 0.29 5.41
C LEU A 113 7.98 -0.60 6.23
N VAL A 114 6.97 -1.23 5.62
CA VAL A 114 5.94 -2.02 6.35
C VAL A 114 6.52 -3.07 7.32
N PRO A 115 7.54 -3.86 6.98
CA PRO A 115 8.10 -4.84 7.91
C PRO A 115 9.03 -4.25 8.98
N ARG A 116 9.58 -3.04 8.76
CA ARG A 116 10.70 -2.49 9.55
C ARG A 116 10.34 -1.28 10.40
N VAL A 117 9.38 -0.49 9.95
CA VAL A 117 9.01 0.80 10.53
C VAL A 117 7.66 0.71 11.21
N ASP A 118 7.45 1.52 12.25
CA ASP A 118 6.14 1.75 12.86
C ASP A 118 5.06 1.96 11.79
N PHE A 119 4.02 1.11 11.83
CA PHE A 119 3.01 1.09 10.78
C PHE A 119 2.22 2.40 10.68
N ILE A 120 2.05 3.14 11.78
CA ILE A 120 1.37 4.44 11.79
C ILE A 120 2.24 5.45 11.04
N ALA A 121 3.54 5.49 11.33
CA ALA A 121 4.48 6.41 10.71
C ALA A 121 4.61 6.17 9.20
N CYS A 122 4.83 4.91 8.79
CA CYS A 122 4.99 4.60 7.37
C CYS A 122 3.69 4.77 6.57
N SER A 123 2.53 4.43 7.15
CA SER A 123 1.22 4.67 6.53
C SER A 123 0.89 6.16 6.42
N GLY A 124 1.23 6.95 7.44
CA GLY A 124 1.06 8.41 7.41
C GLY A 124 1.92 9.04 6.31
N LEU A 125 3.17 8.62 6.19
CA LEU A 125 4.05 9.03 5.08
C LEU A 125 3.47 8.62 3.73
N LEU A 126 2.97 7.38 3.58
CA LEU A 126 2.35 6.90 2.35
C LEU A 126 1.15 7.74 1.93
N ILE A 127 0.19 7.96 2.84
CA ILE A 127 -1.02 8.76 2.57
C ILE A 127 -0.64 10.18 2.17
N THR A 128 0.32 10.77 2.87
CA THR A 128 0.84 12.10 2.57
C THR A 128 1.48 12.14 1.18
N ALA A 129 2.36 11.18 0.88
CA ALA A 129 3.08 11.08 -0.39
C ALA A 129 2.13 10.89 -1.58
N LEU A 130 1.18 9.96 -1.48
CA LEU A 130 0.20 9.69 -2.53
C LEU A 130 -0.78 10.85 -2.73
N THR A 131 -1.25 11.47 -1.64
CA THR A 131 -2.22 12.56 -1.78
C THR A 131 -1.53 13.82 -2.29
N PHE A 132 -0.43 14.25 -1.67
CA PHE A 132 0.29 15.45 -2.11
C PHE A 132 0.92 15.29 -3.49
N GLY A 133 1.53 14.14 -3.74
CA GLY A 133 2.30 13.89 -4.97
C GLY A 133 1.42 13.89 -6.21
N PHE A 134 0.21 13.33 -6.10
CA PHE A 134 -0.68 13.13 -7.25
C PHE A 134 -1.86 14.10 -7.28
N HIS A 135 -2.06 14.91 -6.22
CA HIS A 135 -3.03 16.00 -6.25
C HIS A 135 -2.58 17.09 -7.24
N LYS A 136 -3.47 17.43 -8.18
CA LYS A 136 -3.25 18.35 -9.32
C LYS A 136 -2.29 17.87 -10.42
N GLY A 137 -1.73 16.66 -10.32
CA GLY A 137 -0.93 16.08 -11.40
C GLY A 137 0.40 16.79 -11.68
N LEU A 138 1.00 17.47 -10.70
CA LEU A 138 2.27 18.19 -10.87
C LEU A 138 3.47 17.23 -10.78
N PRO A 139 4.32 17.11 -11.82
CA PRO A 139 5.45 16.18 -11.86
C PRO A 139 6.44 16.33 -10.69
N GLU A 140 6.75 17.58 -10.32
CA GLU A 140 7.68 17.89 -9.23
C GLU A 140 7.22 17.30 -7.89
N ARG A 141 5.90 17.31 -7.63
CA ARG A 141 5.33 16.76 -6.40
C ARG A 141 5.36 15.23 -6.41
N MET A 142 5.12 14.61 -7.56
CA MET A 142 5.22 13.15 -7.70
C MET A 142 6.65 12.67 -7.41
N ILE A 143 7.64 13.35 -7.99
CA ILE A 143 9.06 13.04 -7.79
C ILE A 143 9.46 13.27 -6.33
N LEU A 144 9.07 14.39 -5.73
CA LEU A 144 9.37 14.67 -4.32
C LEU A 144 8.76 13.62 -3.39
N SER A 145 7.49 13.27 -3.58
CA SER A 145 6.81 12.22 -2.81
C SER A 145 7.48 10.85 -2.98
N ALA A 146 7.86 10.49 -4.21
CA ALA A 146 8.56 9.24 -4.46
C ALA A 146 9.95 9.22 -3.82
N ALA A 147 10.70 10.32 -3.91
CA ALA A 147 11.99 10.47 -3.28
C ALA A 147 11.90 10.37 -1.75
N ALA A 148 10.91 11.01 -1.12
CA ALA A 148 10.72 10.96 0.33
C ALA A 148 10.52 9.52 0.84
N VAL A 149 9.65 8.76 0.18
CA VAL A 149 9.41 7.35 0.52
C VAL A 149 10.62 6.48 0.19
N ALA A 150 11.25 6.71 -0.96
CA ALA A 150 12.43 5.97 -1.41
C ALA A 150 13.63 6.17 -0.48
N VAL A 151 13.89 7.38 0.00
CA VAL A 151 14.97 7.64 0.96
C VAL A 151 14.79 6.83 2.24
N CYS A 152 13.57 6.83 2.80
CA CYS A 152 13.29 6.06 4.02
C CYS A 152 13.41 4.55 3.77
N GLY A 153 12.82 4.07 2.68
CA GLY A 153 12.84 2.64 2.35
C GLY A 153 14.24 2.15 1.97
N LEU A 154 15.01 2.94 1.23
CA LEU A 154 16.39 2.62 0.86
C LEU A 154 17.30 2.62 2.08
N TYR A 155 17.15 3.60 2.99
CA TYR A 155 17.89 3.59 4.26
C TYR A 155 17.64 2.30 5.02
N ALA A 156 16.37 1.94 5.24
CA ALA A 156 16.02 0.73 5.99
C ALA A 156 16.52 -0.56 5.30
N LEU A 157 16.50 -0.60 3.95
CA LEU A 157 17.02 -1.73 3.19
C LEU A 157 18.54 -1.83 3.18
N VAL A 158 19.26 -0.70 3.19
CA VAL A 158 20.73 -0.69 3.12
C VAL A 158 21.34 -0.88 4.51
N MET A 159 20.79 -0.22 5.52
CA MET A 159 21.33 -0.24 6.89
C MET A 159 20.85 -1.44 7.70
N HIS A 160 19.59 -1.87 7.50
CA HIS A 160 18.96 -2.96 8.27
C HIS A 160 18.33 -3.99 7.34
N LEU A 161 19.16 -4.51 6.41
CA LEU A 161 18.70 -5.52 5.47
C LEU A 161 18.27 -6.81 6.18
N SER A 162 19.04 -7.23 7.20
CA SER A 162 18.82 -8.47 7.93
C SER A 162 17.53 -8.43 8.75
N GLN A 163 16.76 -9.54 8.72
CA GLN A 163 15.55 -9.69 9.54
C GLN A 163 15.79 -9.57 11.04
N SER A 164 17.01 -9.86 11.51
CA SER A 164 17.38 -9.71 12.92
C SER A 164 17.41 -8.25 13.39
N GLU A 165 17.51 -7.31 12.45
CA GLU A 165 17.65 -5.87 12.72
C GLU A 165 16.36 -5.09 12.40
N TRP A 166 15.29 -5.78 11.98
CA TRP A 166 14.01 -5.14 11.69
C TRP A 166 13.40 -4.55 12.97
N GLY A 167 12.81 -3.36 12.84
CA GLY A 167 12.31 -2.60 13.99
C GLY A 167 13.41 -1.79 14.70
N ALA A 168 14.51 -1.49 14.00
CA ALA A 168 15.52 -0.56 14.49
C ALA A 168 14.91 0.83 14.74
N HIS A 169 15.31 1.48 15.83
CA HIS A 169 14.69 2.74 16.25
C HIS A 169 14.98 3.90 15.30
N ASP A 170 16.11 3.87 14.60
CA ASP A 170 16.50 4.89 13.64
C ASP A 170 15.68 4.81 12.33
N ASP A 171 15.26 3.62 11.88
CA ASP A 171 14.30 3.49 10.77
C ASP A 171 12.99 4.25 11.06
N ASP A 172 12.49 4.16 12.30
CA ASP A 172 11.32 4.90 12.77
C ASP A 172 11.58 6.41 12.83
N ILE A 173 12.72 6.83 13.39
CA ILE A 173 13.07 8.25 13.54
C ILE A 173 13.19 8.92 12.16
N ILE A 174 13.87 8.28 11.22
CA ILE A 174 14.06 8.80 9.86
C ILE A 174 12.71 8.91 9.15
N THR A 175 11.87 7.89 9.27
CA THR A 175 10.53 7.92 8.64
C THR A 175 9.64 8.99 9.26
N LEU A 176 9.66 9.15 10.59
CA LEU A 176 8.93 10.21 11.29
C LEU A 176 9.42 11.60 10.91
N ALA A 177 10.75 11.80 10.85
CA ALA A 177 11.34 13.06 10.42
C ALA A 177 10.96 13.40 8.98
N MET A 178 11.03 12.44 8.07
CA MET A 178 10.62 12.62 6.67
C MET A 178 9.12 12.90 6.55
N TRP A 179 8.28 12.21 7.33
CA TRP A 179 6.84 12.46 7.36
C TRP A 179 6.53 13.87 7.89
N ALA A 180 7.22 14.33 8.93
CA ALA A 180 7.09 15.69 9.43
C ALA A 180 7.50 16.74 8.38
N ILE A 181 8.62 16.52 7.67
CA ILE A 181 9.07 17.38 6.58
C ILE A 181 8.03 17.43 5.45
N MET A 182 7.55 16.27 4.98
CA MET A 182 6.52 16.19 3.95
C MET A 182 5.22 16.87 4.39
N THR A 183 4.83 16.71 5.65
CA THR A 183 3.65 17.38 6.22
C THR A 183 3.83 18.90 6.22
N ALA A 184 5.01 19.41 6.60
CA ALA A 184 5.32 20.82 6.54
C ALA A 184 5.24 21.35 5.09
N VAL A 185 5.82 20.63 4.12
CA VAL A 185 5.73 20.96 2.69
C VAL A 185 4.27 21.04 2.23
N VAL A 186 3.43 20.08 2.63
CA VAL A 186 1.98 20.07 2.32
C VAL A 186 1.30 21.30 2.88
N VAL A 187 1.52 21.61 4.17
CA VAL A 187 0.89 22.76 4.85
C VAL A 187 1.30 24.08 4.19
N LEU A 188 2.58 24.23 3.82
CA LEU A 188 3.09 25.41 3.11
C LEU A 188 2.41 25.56 1.73
N ASN A 189 2.13 24.45 1.06
CA ASN A 189 1.45 24.40 -0.24
C ASN A 189 -0.09 24.42 -0.16
N ALA A 190 -0.68 24.38 1.04
CA ALA A 190 -2.13 24.25 1.24
C ALA A 190 -2.91 25.58 1.13
N ARG A 191 -2.26 26.68 0.77
CA ARG A 191 -2.91 27.99 0.61
C ARG A 191 -4.01 27.90 -0.46
N GLY A 192 -5.25 28.12 -0.03
CA GLY A 192 -6.44 28.05 -0.89
C GLY A 192 -6.91 26.63 -1.26
N ASP A 193 -6.22 25.57 -0.82
CA ASP A 193 -6.50 24.19 -1.21
C ASP A 193 -7.07 23.37 -0.05
N ARG A 194 -8.38 23.09 -0.09
CA ARG A 194 -9.07 22.33 0.98
C ARG A 194 -8.57 20.90 1.11
N VAL A 195 -8.16 20.27 0.01
CA VAL A 195 -7.68 18.88 0.01
C VAL A 195 -6.35 18.83 0.76
N LEU A 196 -5.41 19.70 0.41
CA LEU A 196 -4.09 19.75 1.07
C LEU A 196 -4.18 20.12 2.56
N LYS A 197 -5.18 20.92 2.96
CA LYS A 197 -5.44 21.21 4.39
C LYS A 197 -5.90 19.98 5.18
N ALA A 198 -6.62 19.05 4.55
CA ALA A 198 -7.11 17.84 5.19
C ALA A 198 -6.04 16.74 5.25
N VAL A 199 -5.04 16.76 4.36
CA VAL A 199 -4.02 15.70 4.25
C VAL A 199 -3.32 15.39 5.58
N PRO A 200 -2.78 16.36 6.35
CA PRO A 200 -2.11 16.05 7.62
C PRO A 200 -3.01 15.35 8.62
N VAL A 201 -4.28 15.77 8.68
CA VAL A 201 -5.28 15.20 9.59
C VAL A 201 -5.61 13.77 9.18
N ILE A 202 -5.87 13.54 7.89
CA ILE A 202 -6.19 12.20 7.37
C ILE A 202 -5.00 11.25 7.52
N ALA A 203 -3.80 11.71 7.18
CA ALA A 203 -2.57 10.94 7.27
C ALA A 203 -2.23 10.52 8.71
N LEU A 204 -2.69 11.26 9.72
CA LEU A 204 -2.54 10.88 11.12
C LEU A 204 -3.70 10.00 11.60
N ILE A 205 -4.94 10.47 11.41
CA ILE A 205 -6.13 9.83 12.00
C ILE A 205 -6.38 8.45 11.39
N ALA A 206 -6.27 8.31 10.07
CA ALA A 206 -6.64 7.05 9.41
C ALA A 206 -5.73 5.88 9.84
N PRO A 207 -4.38 6.00 9.84
CA PRO A 207 -3.52 4.93 10.33
C PRO A 207 -3.70 4.65 11.82
N VAL A 208 -3.84 5.68 12.67
CA VAL A 208 -4.05 5.49 14.12
C VAL A 208 -5.35 4.71 14.38
N LEU A 209 -6.45 5.09 13.74
CA LEU A 209 -7.73 4.38 13.88
C LEU A 209 -7.63 2.93 13.40
N LEU A 210 -7.00 2.71 12.23
CA LEU A 210 -6.82 1.37 11.69
C LEU A 210 -5.99 0.49 12.63
N VAL A 211 -4.86 0.99 13.12
CA VAL A 211 -3.98 0.26 14.04
C VAL A 211 -4.66 -0.03 15.36
N CYS A 212 -5.36 0.94 15.94
CA CYS A 212 -6.12 0.72 17.18
C CYS A 212 -7.25 -0.31 16.99
N ALA A 213 -7.98 -0.24 15.87
CA ALA A 213 -9.03 -1.21 15.55
C ALA A 213 -8.46 -2.62 15.38
N MET A 214 -7.36 -2.77 14.65
CA MET A 214 -6.68 -4.06 14.45
C MET A 214 -6.10 -4.62 15.76
N ALA A 215 -5.33 -3.83 16.49
CA ALA A 215 -4.62 -4.27 17.70
C ALA A 215 -5.57 -4.57 18.86
N PHE A 216 -6.52 -3.67 19.15
CA PHE A 216 -7.35 -3.74 20.36
C PHE A 216 -8.77 -4.22 20.10
N GLY A 217 -9.34 -3.90 18.93
CA GLY A 217 -10.68 -4.33 18.54
C GLY A 217 -10.69 -5.79 18.07
N PHE A 218 -10.00 -6.06 16.96
CA PHE A 218 -9.98 -7.38 16.33
C PHE A 218 -8.91 -8.32 16.89
N ARG A 219 -7.97 -7.81 17.72
CA ARG A 219 -6.81 -8.55 18.24
C ARG A 219 -5.97 -9.19 17.13
N GLN A 220 -5.89 -8.54 15.99
CA GLN A 220 -5.07 -8.95 14.86
C GLN A 220 -3.61 -8.52 15.04
N ASN A 221 -2.70 -9.19 14.34
CA ASN A 221 -1.31 -8.77 14.28
C ASN A 221 -1.20 -7.50 13.42
N VAL A 222 -0.58 -6.47 14.00
CA VAL A 222 -0.24 -5.22 13.30
C VAL A 222 1.21 -5.36 12.81
N PRO A 223 1.54 -4.86 11.60
CA PRO A 223 2.92 -4.83 11.14
C PRO A 223 3.82 -4.08 12.13
N ASN A 224 5.00 -4.65 12.41
CA ASN A 224 6.00 -4.14 13.35
C ASN A 224 5.44 -3.50 14.64
N ARG A 225 5.01 -4.34 15.60
CA ARG A 225 4.58 -3.90 16.94
C ARG A 225 5.71 -3.25 17.77
N GLY A 226 6.96 -3.32 17.31
CA GLY A 226 8.11 -2.69 17.95
C GLY A 226 8.20 -1.18 17.74
N GLY A 227 7.33 -0.59 16.92
CA GLY A 227 7.40 0.81 16.53
C GLY A 227 7.25 1.81 17.69
N ILE A 228 7.90 2.97 17.56
CA ILE A 228 7.93 4.02 18.59
C ILE A 228 6.52 4.51 18.96
N LEU A 229 5.64 4.74 17.97
CA LEU A 229 4.29 5.26 18.23
C LEU A 229 3.40 4.17 18.81
N PHE A 230 3.42 2.98 18.22
CA PHE A 230 2.60 1.87 18.66
C PHE A 230 2.92 1.45 20.11
N LYS A 231 4.20 1.37 20.49
CA LYS A 231 4.61 1.06 21.87
C LYS A 231 3.99 2.00 22.90
N GLN A 232 3.91 3.30 22.59
CA GLN A 232 3.29 4.28 23.50
C GLN A 232 1.78 4.08 23.61
N ILE A 233 1.11 3.81 22.49
CA ILE A 233 -0.34 3.52 22.48
C ILE A 233 -0.62 2.25 23.26
N GLU A 234 0.16 1.19 23.04
CA GLU A 234 0.02 -0.09 23.74
C GLU A 234 0.25 0.06 25.24
N TYR A 235 1.29 0.79 25.65
CA TYR A 235 1.56 1.10 27.05
C TYR A 235 0.36 1.80 27.72
N HIS A 236 -0.15 2.89 27.14
CA HIS A 236 -1.28 3.62 27.72
C HIS A 236 -2.57 2.80 27.72
N TYR A 237 -2.80 1.96 26.71
CA TYR A 237 -3.93 1.05 26.70
C TYR A 237 -3.88 0.09 27.88
N TYR A 238 -2.76 -0.61 28.09
CA TYR A 238 -2.65 -1.63 29.12
C TYR A 238 -2.46 -1.08 30.54
N VAL A 239 -1.72 0.02 30.70
CA VAL A 239 -1.36 0.58 32.00
C VAL A 239 -2.35 1.63 32.48
N THR A 240 -2.89 2.45 31.58
CA THR A 240 -3.76 3.57 31.97
C THR A 240 -5.24 3.24 31.77
N LEU A 241 -5.63 2.77 30.59
CA LEU A 241 -7.06 2.63 30.23
C LEU A 241 -7.68 1.32 30.73
N ARG A 242 -7.00 0.20 30.50
CA ARG A 242 -7.52 -1.14 30.83
C ARG A 242 -7.83 -1.34 32.32
N PRO A 243 -7.02 -0.83 33.28
CA PRO A 243 -7.35 -0.98 34.70
C PRO A 243 -8.65 -0.29 35.09
N ILE A 244 -8.93 0.88 34.52
CA ILE A 244 -10.17 1.67 34.79
C ILE A 244 -11.43 0.89 34.39
N TRP A 245 -11.33 0.02 33.38
CA TRP A 245 -12.47 -0.74 32.85
C TRP A 245 -12.59 -2.15 33.45
N ARG A 246 -11.58 -2.61 34.19
CA ARG A 246 -11.53 -3.93 34.82
C ARG A 246 -11.67 -3.89 36.34
N SER A 247 -11.58 -2.71 36.96
CA SER A 247 -11.99 -2.46 38.35
C SER A 247 -13.50 -2.30 38.45
#